data_AF-A0A7X6SII7-F1
#
_entry.id   AF-A0A7X6SII7-F1
#
_cell.length_a   1.000
_cell.length_b   1.000
_cell.length_c   1.000
_cell.angle_alpha   90.00
_cell.angle_beta   90.00
_cell.angle_gamma   90.00
#
_symmetry.space_group_name_H-M   'P 1'
#
loop_
_entity.id
_entity.type
_entity.pdbx_description
1 polymer ?
#
loop_
_entity_poly.entity_id
_entity_poly.type
_entity_poly.pdbx_seq_one_letter_code
_entity_poly.pdbx_strand_id
1 'polypeptide(L)'
;YEIGPFTLRFVPSVHAPLIVGRAVPNSGELTCEHLDELSGNAYRCGDVWAISIEVKGCRIYHQGSADFIEDEVPAEPVDVFLAGIAGRNSVPTYFPRVLRALDPAQIVPTHYDNFFRSTAKGLPFMPLVNLTRWAEETDSVARDARIVALDLEPQAPAAATDPERTNPESTDPESTERESK
;
A
#
# COMPACT_ATOMS: atom_id res chain seq x y z
N TYR A 1 -19.97 3.73 9.11
CA TYR A 1 -20.74 3.01 8.09
C TYR A 1 -21.03 1.62 8.58
N GLU A 2 -22.22 1.10 8.34
CA GLU A 2 -22.58 -0.29 8.68
C GLU A 2 -22.84 -1.06 7.39
N ILE A 3 -22.13 -2.18 7.21
CA ILE A 3 -22.21 -3.03 6.02
C ILE A 3 -22.36 -4.48 6.50
N GLY A 4 -23.59 -4.98 6.53
CA GLY A 4 -23.87 -6.30 7.10
C GLY A 4 -23.37 -6.39 8.55
N PRO A 5 -22.53 -7.37 8.92
CA PRO A 5 -22.03 -7.51 10.29
C PRO A 5 -20.85 -6.57 10.62
N PHE A 6 -20.43 -5.70 9.69
CA PHE A 6 -19.24 -4.87 9.83
C PHE A 6 -19.61 -3.42 10.15
N THR A 7 -18.93 -2.84 11.14
CA THR A 7 -18.93 -1.39 11.39
C THR A 7 -17.60 -0.83 10.91
N LEU A 8 -17.64 0.07 9.93
CA LEU A 8 -16.47 0.72 9.35
C LEU A 8 -16.40 2.19 9.78
N ARG A 9 -15.21 2.61 10.19
CA ARG A 9 -14.85 4.01 10.43
C ARG A 9 -13.62 4.35 9.60
N PHE A 10 -13.73 5.41 8.82
CA PHE A 10 -12.58 6.00 8.14
C PHE A 10 -11.95 6.99 9.11
N VAL A 11 -10.69 6.75 9.45
CA VAL A 11 -9.93 7.54 10.41
C VAL A 11 -9.00 8.45 9.61
N PRO A 12 -9.10 9.79 9.74
CA PRO A 12 -8.22 10.70 9.04
C PRO A 12 -6.75 10.36 9.30
N SER A 13 -5.93 10.40 8.25
CA SER A 13 -4.54 9.97 8.31
C SER A 13 -3.68 10.79 7.36
N VAL A 14 -2.40 10.44 7.26
CA VAL A 14 -1.43 11.12 6.38
C VAL A 14 -0.58 10.12 5.62
N HIS A 15 -0.16 10.51 4.43
CA HIS A 15 0.74 9.70 3.63
C HIS A 15 2.19 9.90 4.09
N ALA A 16 2.99 8.84 4.12
CA ALA A 16 4.43 8.96 4.37
C ALA A 16 5.10 9.81 3.27
N PRO A 17 6.07 10.69 3.59
CA PRO A 17 6.78 11.48 2.60
C PRO A 17 7.80 10.60 1.85
N LEU A 18 7.39 9.99 0.73
CA LEU A 18 8.23 9.03 0.00
C LEU A 18 9.29 9.69 -0.90
N ILE A 19 9.13 10.95 -1.28
CA ILE A 19 10.12 11.68 -2.09
C ILE A 19 11.27 12.10 -1.18
N VAL A 20 12.31 11.26 -1.11
CA VAL A 20 13.53 11.48 -0.31
C VAL A 20 13.21 11.84 1.16
N GLY A 21 12.12 11.29 1.72
CA GLY A 21 11.69 11.59 3.09
C GLY A 21 11.08 12.99 3.29
N ARG A 22 10.78 13.73 2.22
CA ARG A 22 10.39 15.16 2.31
C ARG A 22 9.03 15.53 1.74
N ALA A 23 8.52 14.79 0.76
CA ALA A 23 7.24 15.10 0.14
C ALA A 23 6.45 13.84 -0.23
N VAL A 24 5.12 13.98 -0.25
CA VAL A 24 4.20 12.94 -0.70
C VAL A 24 4.17 12.91 -2.24
N PRO A 25 4.37 11.75 -2.88
CA PRO A 25 4.20 11.60 -4.32
C PRO A 25 2.84 12.10 -4.80
N ASN A 26 2.83 12.89 -5.88
CA ASN A 26 1.63 13.49 -6.43
C ASN A 26 0.74 14.19 -5.38
N SER A 27 1.34 14.86 -4.39
CA SER A 27 0.60 15.64 -3.40
C SER A 27 -0.39 16.61 -4.06
N GLY A 28 -1.54 16.79 -3.43
CA GLY A 28 -2.63 17.64 -3.91
C GLY A 28 -3.99 17.01 -3.63
N GLU A 29 -5.04 17.82 -3.81
CA GLU A 29 -6.43 17.39 -3.72
C GLU A 29 -6.80 16.47 -4.89
N LEU A 30 -7.63 15.46 -4.62
CA LEU A 30 -8.25 14.61 -5.62
C LEU A 30 -9.77 14.68 -5.41
N THR A 31 -10.51 15.17 -6.39
CA THR A 31 -11.97 15.27 -6.33
C THR A 31 -12.63 14.45 -7.44
N CYS A 32 -13.88 14.07 -7.22
CA CYS A 32 -14.70 13.40 -8.25
C CYS A 32 -15.32 14.36 -9.27
N GLU A 33 -15.03 15.67 -9.18
CA GLU A 33 -15.67 16.69 -10.03
C GLU A 33 -15.09 16.73 -11.44
N HIS A 34 -13.85 16.27 -11.64
CA HIS A 34 -13.13 16.40 -12.92
C HIS A 34 -12.32 15.13 -13.24
N LEU A 35 -13.01 14.00 -13.44
CA LEU A 35 -12.36 12.69 -13.69
C LEU A 35 -11.80 12.56 -15.12
N ASP A 36 -12.15 13.48 -16.02
CA ASP A 36 -11.99 13.39 -17.46
C ASP A 36 -10.53 13.40 -17.93
N GLU A 37 -9.61 13.89 -17.08
CA GLU A 37 -8.19 14.12 -17.39
C GLU A 37 -7.21 13.44 -16.42
N LEU A 38 -7.63 12.40 -15.69
CA LEU A 38 -6.77 11.71 -14.70
C LEU A 38 -5.66 10.86 -15.34
N SER A 39 -4.72 11.53 -16.01
CA SER A 39 -3.39 11.03 -16.32
C SER A 39 -2.60 10.79 -15.02
N GLY A 40 -1.54 9.97 -15.08
CA GLY A 40 -0.75 9.63 -13.89
C GLY A 40 -0.20 10.84 -13.11
N ASN A 41 0.06 11.97 -13.77
CA ASN A 41 0.51 13.21 -13.13
C ASN A 41 -0.64 14.09 -12.57
N ALA A 42 -1.84 13.94 -13.13
CA ALA A 42 -3.05 14.61 -12.66
C ALA A 42 -3.71 13.85 -11.50
N TYR A 43 -3.41 12.56 -11.36
CA TYR A 43 -3.88 11.72 -10.25
C TYR A 43 -3.14 12.07 -8.96
N ARG A 44 -3.75 12.95 -8.15
CA ARG A 44 -3.21 13.40 -6.88
C ARG A 44 -3.49 12.42 -5.74
N CYS A 45 -2.70 12.52 -4.68
CA CYS A 45 -2.83 11.70 -3.48
C CYS A 45 -4.22 11.81 -2.84
N GLY A 46 -4.80 13.01 -2.81
CA GLY A 46 -6.08 13.25 -2.15
C GLY A 46 -6.01 13.02 -0.64
N ASP A 47 -7.17 12.77 -0.04
CA ASP A 47 -7.30 12.47 1.38
C ASP A 47 -6.81 11.06 1.70
N VAL A 48 -6.14 10.93 2.84
CA VAL A 48 -5.56 9.67 3.30
C VAL A 48 -6.32 9.20 4.53
N TRP A 49 -6.69 7.93 4.53
CA TRP A 49 -7.51 7.34 5.58
C TRP A 49 -6.91 6.02 6.04
N ALA A 50 -6.93 5.81 7.35
CA ALA A 50 -6.92 4.47 7.90
C ALA A 50 -8.35 3.95 8.02
N ILE A 51 -8.52 2.64 8.13
CA ILE A 51 -9.85 2.03 8.24
C ILE A 51 -9.90 1.21 9.53
N SER A 52 -10.75 1.64 10.46
CA SER A 52 -11.13 0.84 11.62
C SER A 52 -12.37 0.03 11.28
N ILE A 53 -12.31 -1.27 11.53
CA ILE A 53 -13.32 -2.25 11.17
C ILE A 53 -13.65 -3.05 12.42
N GLU A 54 -14.91 -3.04 12.84
CA GLU A 54 -15.41 -3.88 13.92
C GLU A 54 -16.35 -4.95 13.36
N VAL A 55 -16.16 -6.19 13.78
CA VAL A 55 -17.03 -7.31 13.40
C VAL A 55 -17.08 -8.35 14.52
N LYS A 56 -18.28 -8.66 15.00
CA LYS A 56 -18.50 -9.68 16.05
C LYS A 56 -17.60 -9.50 17.29
N GLY A 57 -17.35 -8.25 17.69
CA GLY A 57 -16.50 -7.91 18.84
C GLY A 57 -14.99 -7.96 18.57
N CYS A 58 -14.57 -8.20 17.32
CA CYS A 58 -13.17 -8.10 16.89
C CYS A 58 -12.94 -6.74 16.22
N ARG A 59 -11.87 -6.03 16.62
CA ARG A 59 -11.44 -4.75 16.07
C ARG A 59 -10.19 -4.92 15.22
N ILE A 60 -10.32 -4.55 13.96
CA ILE A 60 -9.26 -4.59 12.96
C ILE A 60 -8.94 -3.15 12.57
N TYR A 61 -7.67 -2.78 12.58
CA TYR A 61 -7.20 -1.49 12.12
C TYR A 61 -6.31 -1.66 10.90
N HIS A 62 -6.68 -1.06 9.78
CA HIS A 62 -5.92 -1.08 8.54
C HIS A 62 -5.25 0.26 8.29
N GLN A 63 -3.91 0.25 8.26
CA GLN A 63 -3.11 1.43 7.94
C GLN A 63 -2.47 1.24 6.57
N GLY A 64 -2.97 1.97 5.57
CA GLY A 64 -2.53 1.82 4.17
C GLY A 64 -1.18 2.48 3.86
N SER A 65 -0.80 3.53 4.59
CA SER A 65 0.46 4.26 4.41
C SER A 65 1.19 4.45 5.75
N ALA A 66 2.52 4.50 5.71
CA ALA A 66 3.37 4.51 6.90
C ALA A 66 3.53 5.91 7.56
N ASP A 67 2.41 6.59 7.83
CA ASP A 67 2.30 7.73 8.75
C ASP A 67 0.84 7.87 9.22
N PHE A 68 0.57 8.63 10.29
CA PHE A 68 -0.78 8.79 10.84
C PHE A 68 -0.94 10.03 11.73
N ILE A 69 -2.18 10.47 11.90
CA ILE A 69 -2.57 11.52 12.85
C ILE A 69 -2.90 10.84 14.18
N GLU A 70 -2.10 11.10 15.20
CA GLU A 70 -2.17 10.36 16.47
C GLU A 70 -3.48 10.59 17.23
N ASP A 71 -3.97 11.84 17.23
CA ASP A 71 -5.21 12.22 17.91
C ASP A 71 -6.48 11.63 17.26
N GLU A 72 -6.37 11.12 16.03
CA GLU A 72 -7.49 10.50 15.29
C GLU A 72 -7.59 8.98 15.57
N VAL A 73 -6.54 8.39 16.16
CA VAL A 73 -6.53 6.95 16.46
C VAL A 73 -7.54 6.64 17.57
N PRO A 74 -8.37 5.59 17.43
CA PRO A 74 -9.27 5.15 18.49
C PRO A 74 -8.50 4.91 19.80
N ALA A 75 -9.07 5.35 20.92
CA ALA A 75 -8.44 5.18 22.23
C ALA A 75 -8.46 3.72 22.69
N GLU A 76 -9.36 2.90 22.15
CA GLU A 76 -9.45 1.50 22.51
C GLU A 76 -8.42 0.63 21.76
N PRO A 77 -7.83 -0.37 22.45
CA PRO A 77 -6.95 -1.35 21.80
C PRO A 77 -7.64 -2.11 20.67
N VAL A 78 -6.82 -2.55 19.72
CA VAL A 78 -7.28 -3.32 18.55
C VAL A 78 -6.84 -4.78 18.63
N ASP A 79 -7.64 -5.68 18.10
CA ASP A 79 -7.29 -7.11 18.08
C ASP A 79 -6.28 -7.42 16.96
N VAL A 80 -6.45 -6.77 15.81
CA VAL A 80 -5.62 -7.00 14.62
C VAL A 80 -5.20 -5.68 13.99
N PHE A 81 -3.90 -5.48 13.84
CA PHE A 81 -3.32 -4.37 13.09
C PHE A 81 -2.80 -4.86 11.73
N LEU A 82 -3.45 -4.44 10.64
CA LEU A 82 -2.96 -4.62 9.27
C LEU A 82 -2.00 -3.46 8.96
N ALA A 83 -0.71 -3.71 9.18
CA ALA A 83 0.34 -2.71 9.21
C ALA A 83 0.94 -2.48 7.82
N GLY A 84 0.62 -1.36 7.15
CA GLY A 84 1.32 -0.94 5.95
C GLY A 84 2.74 -0.48 6.28
N ILE A 85 3.76 -1.20 5.81
CA ILE A 85 5.16 -0.96 6.25
C ILE A 85 6.08 -0.37 5.18
N ALA A 86 5.64 -0.30 3.92
CA ALA A 86 6.39 0.44 2.91
C ALA A 86 6.45 1.94 3.26
N GLY A 87 7.62 2.54 3.05
CA GLY A 87 7.83 3.96 3.34
C GLY A 87 8.08 4.30 4.81
N ARG A 88 7.97 3.34 5.74
CA ARG A 88 8.16 3.56 7.19
C ARG A 88 9.48 4.25 7.55
N ASN A 89 10.54 4.00 6.78
CA ASN A 89 11.86 4.58 7.06
C ASN A 89 11.92 6.09 6.77
N SER A 90 10.93 6.63 6.04
CA SER A 90 10.80 8.06 5.78
C SER A 90 10.24 8.84 6.96
N VAL A 91 9.61 8.16 7.92
CA VAL A 91 8.99 8.78 9.11
C VAL A 91 9.64 8.20 10.35
N PRO A 92 10.65 8.89 10.93
CA PRO A 92 11.30 8.42 12.15
C PRO A 92 10.27 8.15 13.25
N THR A 93 10.42 7.04 13.96
CA THR A 93 9.56 6.64 15.09
C THR A 93 8.10 6.34 14.77
N TYR A 94 7.68 6.39 13.49
CA TYR A 94 6.31 6.06 13.08
C TYR A 94 5.83 4.73 13.66
N PHE A 95 6.63 3.67 13.46
CA PHE A 95 6.20 2.33 13.80
C PHE A 95 6.05 2.13 15.33
N PRO A 96 7.01 2.56 16.17
CA PRO A 96 6.81 2.57 17.62
C PRO A 96 5.63 3.43 18.09
N ARG A 97 5.35 4.56 17.44
CA ARG A 97 4.20 5.43 17.78
C ARG A 97 2.88 4.71 17.50
N VAL A 98 2.71 4.18 16.30
CA VAL A 98 1.44 3.54 15.90
C VAL A 98 1.16 2.28 16.72
N LEU A 99 2.20 1.50 17.06
CA LEU A 99 2.04 0.32 17.92
C LEU A 99 1.58 0.69 19.34
N ARG A 100 2.08 1.78 19.92
CA ARG A 100 1.64 2.25 21.24
C ARG A 100 0.22 2.82 21.20
N ALA A 101 -0.14 3.50 20.13
CA ALA A 101 -1.47 4.08 19.98
C ALA A 101 -2.55 3.00 19.79
N LEU A 102 -2.24 1.94 19.03
CA LEU A 102 -3.19 0.87 18.72
C LEU A 102 -3.22 -0.27 19.72
N ASP A 103 -2.12 -0.50 20.45
CA ASP A 103 -1.95 -1.63 21.39
C ASP A 103 -2.46 -2.98 20.83
N PRO A 104 -1.94 -3.45 19.68
CA PRO A 104 -2.54 -4.56 18.96
C PRO A 104 -2.20 -5.93 19.55
N ALA A 105 -3.18 -6.84 19.63
CA ALA A 105 -2.91 -8.24 19.99
C ALA A 105 -2.22 -9.03 18.87
N GLN A 106 -2.50 -8.70 17.61
CA GLN A 106 -1.89 -9.28 16.42
C GLN A 106 -1.45 -8.22 15.42
N ILE A 107 -0.29 -8.41 14.81
CA ILE A 107 0.28 -7.51 13.82
C ILE A 107 0.50 -8.30 12.53
N VAL A 108 -0.17 -7.88 11.47
CA VAL A 108 -0.05 -8.46 10.13
C VAL A 108 0.66 -7.43 9.24
N PRO A 109 1.90 -7.68 8.80
CA PRO A 109 2.55 -6.78 7.86
C PRO A 109 1.77 -6.80 6.53
N THR A 110 1.65 -5.64 5.91
CA THR A 110 1.00 -5.45 4.59
C THR A 110 1.79 -4.42 3.78
N HIS A 111 1.45 -4.26 2.51
CA HIS A 111 2.01 -3.25 1.61
C HIS A 111 3.55 -3.32 1.48
N TYR A 112 4.14 -4.53 1.58
CA TYR A 112 5.57 -4.76 1.41
C TYR A 112 5.94 -5.29 0.02
N ASP A 113 4.96 -5.65 -0.79
CA ASP A 113 5.10 -6.12 -2.16
C ASP A 113 5.46 -4.99 -3.12
N ASN A 114 6.25 -5.31 -4.13
CA ASN A 114 6.59 -4.40 -5.22
C ASN A 114 5.52 -4.44 -6.30
N PHE A 115 4.47 -3.65 -6.08
CA PHE A 115 3.33 -3.48 -6.98
C PHE A 115 3.69 -2.81 -8.32
N PHE A 116 4.92 -2.32 -8.51
CA PHE A 116 5.40 -1.88 -9.83
C PHE A 116 5.84 -3.04 -10.73
N ARG A 117 5.82 -4.28 -10.20
CA ARG A 117 6.12 -5.50 -10.96
C ARG A 117 4.88 -6.39 -11.05
N SER A 118 4.75 -7.07 -12.18
CA SER A 118 3.68 -8.06 -12.38
C SER A 118 3.84 -9.23 -11.39
N THR A 119 2.73 -9.65 -10.80
CA THR A 119 2.63 -10.84 -9.93
C THR A 119 2.96 -12.15 -10.65
N ALA A 120 2.88 -12.19 -11.98
CA ALA A 120 3.31 -13.35 -12.77
C ALA A 120 4.83 -13.61 -12.67
N LYS A 121 5.61 -12.59 -12.29
CA LYS A 121 7.05 -12.69 -12.02
C LYS A 121 7.35 -12.97 -10.55
N GLY A 122 6.32 -13.31 -9.79
CA GLY A 122 6.41 -13.53 -8.36
C GLY A 122 5.95 -12.36 -7.49
N LEU A 123 6.31 -12.42 -6.20
CA LEU A 123 6.04 -11.42 -5.16
C LEU A 123 7.36 -10.76 -4.71
N PRO A 124 8.04 -9.99 -5.59
CA PRO A 124 9.19 -9.21 -5.16
C PRO A 124 8.76 -8.20 -4.09
N PHE A 125 9.62 -7.92 -3.11
CA PHE A 125 9.36 -6.89 -2.11
C PHE A 125 9.80 -5.51 -2.58
N MET A 126 9.16 -4.47 -2.06
CA MET A 126 9.58 -3.09 -2.26
C MET A 126 10.99 -2.88 -1.69
N PRO A 127 11.83 -2.06 -2.35
CA PRO A 127 13.11 -1.67 -1.80
C PRO A 127 12.94 -1.07 -0.39
N LEU A 128 13.93 -1.31 0.46
CA LEU A 128 14.05 -0.72 1.81
C LEU A 128 12.99 -1.13 2.84
N VAL A 129 12.00 -1.98 2.52
CA VAL A 129 11.02 -2.45 3.53
C VAL A 129 11.71 -3.14 4.72
N ASN A 130 12.72 -3.97 4.43
CA ASN A 130 13.51 -4.73 5.40
C ASN A 130 12.65 -5.38 6.51
N LEU A 131 11.99 -6.48 6.13
CA LEU A 131 11.09 -7.25 7.01
C LEU A 131 11.78 -7.76 8.28
N THR A 132 13.05 -8.15 8.20
CA THR A 132 13.83 -8.59 9.37
C THR A 132 13.97 -7.48 10.39
N ARG A 133 14.44 -6.30 9.98
CA ARG A 133 14.55 -5.14 10.86
C ARG A 133 13.19 -4.68 11.39
N TRP A 134 12.15 -4.80 10.57
CA TRP A 134 10.78 -4.48 10.99
C TRP A 134 10.31 -5.42 12.11
N ALA A 135 10.57 -6.72 12.01
CA ALA A 135 10.24 -7.68 13.06
C ALA A 135 11.01 -7.38 14.36
N GLU A 136 12.32 -7.10 14.28
CA GLU A 136 13.13 -6.70 15.43
C GLU A 136 12.61 -5.43 16.11
N GLU A 137 12.23 -4.42 15.32
CA GLU A 137 11.62 -3.18 15.83
C GLU A 137 10.28 -3.46 16.50
N THR A 138 9.46 -4.33 15.93
CA THR A 138 8.18 -4.76 16.49
C THR A 138 8.38 -5.42 17.85
N ASP A 139 9.28 -6.41 17.95
CA ASP A 139 9.60 -7.13 19.18
C ASP A 139 10.15 -6.22 20.27
N SER A 140 10.79 -5.10 19.90
CA SER A 140 11.31 -4.14 20.85
C SER A 140 10.22 -3.26 21.50
N VAL A 141 9.06 -3.12 20.85
CA VAL A 141 7.98 -2.20 21.27
C VAL A 141 6.74 -2.95 21.78
N ALA A 142 6.30 -3.99 21.07
CA ALA A 142 5.04 -4.69 21.30
C ALA A 142 5.29 -6.17 21.62
N ARG A 143 5.93 -6.44 22.76
CA ARG A 143 6.39 -7.80 23.16
C ARG A 143 5.28 -8.83 23.30
N ASP A 144 4.08 -8.38 23.65
CA ASP A 144 2.92 -9.24 23.87
C ASP A 144 2.10 -9.45 22.58
N ALA A 145 2.36 -8.66 21.54
CA ALA A 145 1.71 -8.77 20.26
C ALA A 145 2.29 -9.94 19.45
N ARG A 146 1.42 -10.65 18.72
CA ARG A 146 1.85 -11.71 17.82
C ARG A 146 2.01 -11.18 16.40
N ILE A 147 3.20 -11.33 15.83
CA ILE A 147 3.40 -11.14 14.39
C ILE A 147 2.79 -12.33 13.64
N VAL A 148 1.87 -12.05 12.71
CA VAL A 148 1.19 -13.05 11.89
C VAL A 148 1.42 -12.71 10.42
N ALA A 149 1.98 -13.64 9.66
CA ALA A 149 2.18 -13.49 8.22
C ALA A 149 1.66 -14.72 7.48
N LEU A 150 1.32 -14.54 6.20
CA LEU A 150 1.05 -15.67 5.33
C LEU A 150 2.33 -16.46 5.11
N ASP A 151 2.20 -17.78 5.04
CA ASP A 151 3.28 -18.65 4.60
C ASP A 151 3.50 -18.43 3.11
N LEU A 152 4.48 -17.59 2.78
CA LEU A 152 4.87 -17.30 1.41
C LEU A 152 5.94 -18.31 1.02
N GLU A 153 5.55 -19.29 0.20
CA GLU A 153 6.48 -20.24 -0.38
C GLU A 153 7.67 -19.50 -1.04
N PRO A 154 8.92 -19.94 -0.80
CA PRO A 154 10.09 -19.36 -1.44
C PRO A 154 9.93 -19.43 -2.95
N GLN A 155 9.78 -18.28 -3.59
CA GLN A 155 9.61 -18.27 -5.04
C GLN A 155 10.95 -18.53 -5.72
N ALA A 156 10.96 -19.52 -6.61
CA ALA A 156 12.07 -19.71 -7.53
C ALA A 156 12.30 -18.42 -8.32
N PRO A 157 13.56 -17.99 -8.56
CA PRO A 157 13.83 -16.81 -9.36
C PRO A 157 13.11 -16.96 -10.70
N ALA A 158 12.36 -15.93 -11.09
CA ALA A 158 11.66 -15.91 -12.36
C ALA A 158 12.67 -16.28 -13.46
N ALA A 159 12.39 -17.37 -14.19
CA ALA A 159 13.19 -17.73 -15.36
C ALA A 159 13.27 -16.49 -16.25
N ALA A 160 14.49 -16.10 -16.62
CA ALA A 160 14.70 -14.96 -17.50
C ALA A 160 13.85 -15.16 -18.75
N THR A 161 12.82 -14.33 -18.92
CA THR A 161 12.04 -14.33 -20.15
C THR A 161 12.96 -13.88 -21.26
N ASP A 162 13.19 -14.79 -22.20
CA ASP A 162 13.91 -14.60 -23.45
C ASP A 162 13.47 -13.29 -24.13
N PRO A 163 14.37 -12.33 -24.42
CA PRO A 163 14.01 -11.04 -25.01
C PRO A 163 13.52 -11.15 -26.47
N GLU A 164 13.47 -12.34 -27.05
CA GLU A 164 13.15 -12.56 -28.46
C GLU A 164 11.67 -12.90 -28.69
N ARG A 165 10.78 -11.96 -28.38
CA ARG A 165 9.48 -11.85 -29.07
C ARG A 165 9.30 -10.42 -29.55
N THR A 166 10.02 -10.13 -30.62
CA THR A 166 9.93 -8.93 -31.45
C THR A 166 8.52 -8.73 -32.01
N ASN A 167 8.14 -7.46 -32.13
CA ASN A 167 6.99 -6.91 -32.85
C ASN A 167 6.52 -7.74 -34.06
N PRO A 168 5.21 -7.88 -34.30
CA PRO A 168 4.75 -8.06 -35.65
C PRO A 168 4.94 -6.72 -36.40
N GLU A 169 5.82 -6.74 -37.40
CA GLU A 169 5.89 -5.75 -38.47
C GLU A 169 4.49 -5.49 -39.05
N SER A 170 3.99 -4.27 -38.92
CA SER A 170 2.96 -3.76 -39.81
C SER A 170 3.62 -3.41 -41.15
N THR A 171 3.65 -4.38 -42.05
CA THR A 171 3.93 -4.14 -43.47
C THR A 171 2.66 -3.61 -44.13
N ASP A 172 2.65 -2.33 -44.44
CA ASP A 172 1.85 -1.80 -45.53
C ASP A 172 2.59 -2.11 -46.84
N PRO A 173 1.87 -2.57 -47.89
CA PRO A 173 1.88 -1.74 -49.09
C PRO A 173 0.52 -1.70 -49.83
N GLU A 174 0.04 -0.47 -50.01
CA GLU A 174 -0.33 0.16 -51.29
C GLU A 174 -1.12 -0.64 -52.35
N SER A 175 -2.37 -0.22 -52.61
CA SER A 175 -2.94 -0.17 -53.97
C SER A 175 -4.12 0.81 -54.10
N THR A 176 -3.84 1.97 -54.70
CA THR A 176 -4.59 2.64 -55.80
C THR A 176 -6.13 2.67 -55.82
N GLU A 177 -6.70 3.89 -55.87
CA GLU A 177 -7.51 4.47 -56.99
C GLU A 177 -8.14 5.81 -56.52
N ARG A 178 -7.69 6.97 -57.04
CA ARG A 178 -8.26 7.76 -58.15
C ARG A 178 -9.68 8.34 -57.93
N GLU A 179 -9.68 9.68 -57.94
CA GLU A 179 -10.60 10.63 -58.58
C GLU A 179 -11.94 11.06 -57.94
N SER A 180 -12.01 12.40 -57.82
CA SER A 180 -13.18 13.30 -58.02
C SER A 180 -14.24 13.41 -56.93
N LYS A 181 -14.19 14.49 -56.14
CA LYS A 181 -14.92 15.74 -56.43
C LYS A 181 -14.50 16.89 -55.52
#